data_AF-A0A497YEV4-F1
#
_entry.id   AF-A0A497YEV4-F1
#
_cell.length_a   1.000
_cell.length_b   1.000
_cell.length_c   1.000
_cell.angle_alpha   90.00
_cell.angle_beta   90.00
_cell.angle_gamma   90.00
#
_symmetry.space_group_name_H-M   'P 1'
#
loop_
_entity.id
_entity.type
_entity.pdbx_description
1 polymer ?
#
loop_
_entity_poly.entity_id
_entity_poly.type
_entity_poly.pdbx_seq_one_letter_code
_entity_poly.pdbx_strand_id
1 'polypeptide(L)'
;MEKRIDGLTKFLTQTLAIYEQAQLIDSDMDKNELAPLERLQELFDSRQETIEALAEQVTSEWAADEQAIIAKIQQTEIQLQPLMQTVHEQFAAQMARLGQARKVSGQYAGAYRQPTSGGSFIDQRK
;
A
#
# COMPACT_ATOMS: atom_id res chain seq x y z
N MET A 1 -31.74 -13.81 -2.16
CA MET A 1 -31.64 -13.04 -3.41
C MET A 1 -31.37 -11.57 -3.08
N GLU A 2 -32.27 -10.87 -2.40
CA GLU A 2 -32.10 -9.45 -1.99
C GLU A 2 -30.79 -9.19 -1.22
N LYS A 3 -30.47 -10.00 -0.19
CA LYS A 3 -29.21 -9.89 0.57
C LYS A 3 -27.92 -10.04 -0.28
N ARG A 4 -27.96 -10.82 -1.35
CA ARG A 4 -26.80 -11.03 -2.24
C ARG A 4 -26.62 -9.84 -3.18
N ILE A 5 -27.72 -9.33 -3.73
CA ILE A 5 -27.72 -8.11 -4.54
C ILE A 5 -27.23 -6.92 -3.70
N ASP A 6 -27.69 -6.79 -2.45
CA ASP A 6 -27.24 -5.75 -1.54
C ASP A 6 -25.74 -5.87 -1.25
N GLY A 7 -25.28 -7.08 -0.96
CA GLY A 7 -23.86 -7.36 -0.74
C GLY A 7 -22.99 -7.03 -1.97
N LEU A 8 -23.42 -7.44 -3.16
CA LEU A 8 -22.74 -7.14 -4.43
C LEU A 8 -22.78 -5.65 -4.76
N THR A 9 -23.88 -4.95 -4.45
CA THR A 9 -23.99 -3.51 -4.65
C THR A 9 -23.04 -2.77 -3.71
N LYS A 10 -23.00 -3.16 -2.43
CA LYS A 10 -22.03 -2.64 -1.46
C LYS A 10 -20.60 -2.88 -1.94
N PHE A 11 -20.32 -4.09 -2.43
CA PHE A 11 -19.01 -4.46 -2.95
C PHE A 11 -18.61 -3.57 -4.14
N LEU A 12 -19.51 -3.35 -5.09
CA LEU A 12 -19.30 -2.43 -6.21
C LEU A 12 -19.04 -0.99 -5.74
N THR A 13 -19.83 -0.48 -4.79
CA THR A 13 -19.63 0.86 -4.23
C THR A 13 -18.26 1.01 -3.59
N GLN A 14 -17.82 0.00 -2.83
CA GLN A 14 -16.48 0.00 -2.21
C GLN A 14 -15.37 -0.07 -3.25
N THR A 15 -15.50 -0.93 -4.28
CA THR A 15 -14.53 -0.99 -5.40
C THR A 15 -14.44 0.36 -6.13
N LEU A 16 -15.57 1.05 -6.37
CA LEU A 16 -15.57 2.38 -6.99
C LEU A 16 -14.92 3.43 -6.08
N ALA A 17 -15.21 3.42 -4.77
CA ALA A 17 -14.59 4.34 -3.83
C ALA A 17 -13.06 4.15 -3.75
N ILE A 18 -12.58 2.90 -3.78
CA ILE A 18 -11.15 2.60 -3.85
C ILE A 18 -10.55 3.14 -5.15
N TYR A 19 -11.24 2.94 -6.28
CA TYR A 19 -10.80 3.46 -7.57
C TYR A 19 -10.68 4.98 -7.57
N GLU A 20 -11.69 5.69 -7.09
CA GLU A 20 -11.68 7.15 -6.96
C GLU A 20 -10.55 7.61 -6.03
N GLN A 21 -10.39 6.97 -4.87
CA GLN A 21 -9.33 7.31 -3.92
C GLN A 21 -7.93 7.05 -4.50
N ALA A 22 -7.76 5.95 -5.24
CA ALA A 22 -6.50 5.59 -5.87
C ALA A 22 -6.07 6.59 -6.95
N GLN A 23 -7.02 7.22 -7.65
CA GLN A 23 -6.73 8.25 -8.64
C GLN A 23 -6.14 9.53 -8.02
N LEU A 24 -6.35 9.75 -6.72
CA LEU A 24 -5.84 10.92 -6.00
C LEU A 24 -4.40 10.74 -5.53
N ILE A 25 -3.87 9.51 -5.56
CA ILE A 25 -2.52 9.23 -5.11
C ILE A 25 -1.53 9.62 -6.21
N ASP A 26 -0.65 10.56 -5.90
CA ASP A 26 0.44 10.95 -6.78
C ASP A 26 1.40 9.76 -6.95
N SER A 27 1.92 9.63 -8.17
CA SER A 27 2.99 8.70 -8.48
C SER A 27 4.29 8.98 -7.73
N ASP A 28 4.46 10.16 -7.13
CA ASP A 28 5.57 10.48 -6.24
C ASP A 28 5.09 10.40 -4.78
N MET A 29 5.56 9.38 -4.06
CA MET A 29 5.14 9.13 -2.68
C MET A 29 5.45 10.30 -1.73
N ASP A 30 6.47 11.10 -2.03
CA ASP A 30 6.87 12.23 -1.19
C ASP A 30 5.90 13.43 -1.32
N LYS A 31 4.99 13.40 -2.31
CA LYS A 31 3.94 14.42 -2.51
C LYS A 31 2.59 14.04 -1.94
N ASN A 32 2.43 12.78 -1.52
CA ASN A 32 1.18 12.31 -0.94
C ASN A 32 1.10 12.67 0.54
N GLU A 33 -0.04 13.19 0.95
CA GLU A 33 -0.37 13.29 2.37
C GLU A 33 -0.68 11.89 2.94
N LEU A 34 -0.54 11.74 4.27
CA LEU A 34 -0.78 10.47 4.95
C LEU A 34 -2.28 10.07 4.90
N ALA A 35 -3.17 11.04 5.08
CA ALA A 35 -4.61 10.79 5.19
C ALA A 35 -5.22 10.11 3.94
N PRO A 36 -4.86 10.49 2.69
CA PRO A 36 -5.30 9.76 1.50
C PRO A 36 -4.88 8.28 1.45
N LEU A 37 -3.70 7.95 1.96
CA LEU A 37 -3.18 6.58 1.99
C LEU A 37 -3.85 5.74 3.08
N GLU A 38 -4.04 6.31 4.27
CA GLU A 38 -4.79 5.69 5.36
C GLU A 38 -6.23 5.41 4.94
N ARG A 39 -6.87 6.38 4.27
CA ARG A 39 -8.22 6.21 3.75
C ARG A 39 -8.32 5.09 2.73
N LEU A 40 -7.31 4.95 1.86
CA LEU A 40 -7.27 3.85 0.90
C LEU A 40 -7.22 2.49 1.61
N GLN A 41 -6.41 2.39 2.67
CA GLN A 41 -6.32 1.17 3.49
C GLN A 41 -7.67 0.82 4.15
N GLU A 42 -8.32 1.78 4.80
CA GLU A 42 -9.64 1.57 5.42
C GLU A 42 -10.68 1.05 4.43
N LEU A 43 -10.66 1.58 3.19
CA LEU A 43 -11.57 1.15 2.13
C LEU A 43 -11.28 -0.30 1.71
N PHE A 44 -10.02 -0.71 1.65
CA PHE A 44 -9.65 -2.11 1.37
C PHE A 44 -10.09 -3.05 2.48
N ASP A 45 -9.88 -2.69 3.74
CA ASP A 45 -10.30 -3.49 4.90
C ASP A 45 -11.82 -3.69 4.90
N SER A 46 -12.58 -2.61 4.71
CA SER A 46 -14.04 -2.67 4.64
C SER A 46 -14.55 -3.47 3.43
N ARG A 47 -13.83 -3.43 2.30
CA ARG A 47 -14.14 -4.23 1.11
C ARG A 47 -13.88 -5.72 1.37
N GLN A 48 -12.81 -6.05 2.08
CA GLN A 48 -12.46 -7.43 2.44
C GLN A 48 -13.55 -8.08 3.32
N GLU A 49 -14.06 -7.35 4.32
CA GLU A 49 -15.18 -7.81 5.15
C GLU A 49 -16.42 -8.14 4.30
N THR A 50 -16.73 -7.30 3.31
CA THR A 50 -17.86 -7.55 2.39
C THR A 50 -17.61 -8.80 1.52
N ILE A 51 -16.38 -9.01 1.03
CA ILE A 51 -16.01 -10.21 0.27
C ILE A 51 -16.22 -11.46 1.11
N GLU A 52 -15.76 -11.46 2.36
CA GLU A 52 -15.90 -12.60 3.27
C GLU A 52 -17.38 -12.93 3.52
N ALA A 53 -18.20 -11.92 3.81
CA ALA A 53 -19.63 -12.08 3.99
C ALA A 53 -20.36 -12.59 2.73
N LEU A 54 -19.88 -12.23 1.54
CA LEU A 54 -20.40 -12.73 0.26
C LEU A 54 -19.95 -14.18 -0.01
N ALA A 55 -18.71 -14.52 0.33
CA ALA A 55 -18.14 -15.86 0.12
C ALA A 55 -18.92 -16.94 0.89
N GLU A 56 -19.39 -16.62 2.10
CA GLU A 56 -20.25 -17.50 2.90
C GLU A 56 -21.61 -17.80 2.24
N GLN A 57 -22.04 -16.97 1.30
CA GLN A 57 -23.34 -17.08 0.62
C GLN A 57 -23.26 -17.78 -0.75
N VAL A 58 -22.05 -18.13 -1.21
CA VAL A 58 -21.84 -18.75 -2.53
C VAL A 58 -22.11 -20.24 -2.46
N THR A 59 -23.38 -20.62 -2.58
CA THR A 59 -23.80 -22.03 -2.67
C THR A 59 -24.56 -22.37 -3.94
N SER A 60 -24.77 -21.39 -4.84
CA SER A 60 -25.52 -21.56 -6.09
C SER A 60 -24.99 -20.64 -7.19
N GLU A 61 -25.41 -20.88 -8.43
CA GLU A 61 -25.19 -19.95 -9.54
C GLU A 61 -25.81 -18.56 -9.25
N TRP A 62 -25.16 -17.53 -9.79
CA TRP A 62 -25.58 -16.13 -9.73
C TRP A 62 -26.68 -15.85 -10.75
N ALA A 63 -27.72 -15.13 -10.34
CA ALA A 63 -28.78 -14.66 -11.22
C ALA A 63 -28.27 -13.57 -12.19
N ALA A 64 -29.04 -13.29 -13.25
CA ALA A 64 -28.62 -12.39 -14.32
C ALA A 64 -28.35 -10.94 -13.86
N ASP A 65 -29.11 -10.47 -12.89
CA ASP A 65 -28.93 -9.17 -12.23
C ASP A 65 -27.66 -9.14 -11.37
N GLU A 66 -27.42 -10.18 -10.57
CA GLU A 66 -26.19 -10.37 -9.78
C GLU A 66 -24.95 -10.41 -10.71
N GLN A 67 -25.03 -11.13 -11.83
CA GLN A 67 -23.96 -11.20 -12.84
C GLN A 67 -23.67 -9.83 -13.48
N ALA A 68 -24.69 -9.01 -13.72
CA ALA A 68 -24.48 -7.66 -14.26
C ALA A 68 -23.71 -6.76 -13.28
N ILE A 69 -23.94 -6.90 -11.97
CA ILE A 69 -23.18 -6.18 -10.94
C ILE A 69 -21.74 -6.71 -10.87
N ILE A 70 -21.57 -8.04 -10.88
CA ILE A 70 -20.25 -8.69 -10.89
C ILE A 70 -19.41 -8.23 -12.10
N ALA A 71 -20.02 -8.13 -13.29
CA ALA A 71 -19.32 -7.65 -14.47
C ALA A 71 -18.82 -6.20 -14.31
N LYS A 72 -19.61 -5.32 -13.69
CA LYS A 72 -19.18 -3.95 -13.36
C LYS A 72 -18.02 -3.94 -12.38
N ILE A 73 -18.09 -4.75 -11.33
CA ILE A 73 -16.99 -4.91 -10.36
C ILE A 73 -15.71 -5.31 -11.11
N GLN A 74 -15.76 -6.38 -11.90
CA GLN A 74 -14.61 -6.87 -12.67
C GLN A 74 -14.02 -5.80 -13.59
N GLN A 75 -14.87 -5.03 -14.27
CA GLN A 75 -14.41 -3.95 -15.13
C GLN A 75 -13.68 -2.85 -14.34
N THR A 76 -14.19 -2.46 -13.18
CA THR A 76 -13.52 -1.47 -12.32
C THR A 76 -12.22 -2.03 -11.74
N GLU A 77 -12.16 -3.31 -11.35
CA GLU A 77 -10.93 -3.94 -10.87
C GLU A 77 -9.81 -3.92 -11.92
N ILE A 78 -10.14 -4.17 -13.20
CA ILE A 78 -9.17 -4.08 -14.31
C ILE A 78 -8.58 -2.65 -14.40
N GLN A 79 -9.39 -1.63 -14.17
CA GLN A 79 -8.95 -0.23 -14.18
C GLN A 79 -8.16 0.14 -12.91
N LEU A 80 -8.47 -0.49 -11.78
CA LEU A 80 -7.81 -0.27 -10.50
C LEU A 80 -6.41 -0.91 -10.42
N GLN A 81 -6.22 -2.09 -11.04
CA GLN A 81 -4.95 -2.81 -11.04
C GLN A 81 -3.71 -1.96 -11.35
N PRO A 82 -3.64 -1.17 -12.44
CA PRO A 82 -2.46 -0.35 -12.74
C PRO A 82 -2.22 0.76 -11.70
N LEU A 83 -3.27 1.30 -11.08
CA LEU A 83 -3.14 2.30 -10.03
C LEU A 83 -2.51 1.65 -8.77
N MET A 84 -2.99 0.48 -8.38
CA MET A 84 -2.45 -0.26 -7.22
C MET A 84 -1.02 -0.73 -7.44
N GLN A 85 -0.69 -1.16 -8.67
CA GLN A 85 0.68 -1.47 -9.02
C GLN A 85 1.59 -0.25 -8.85
N THR A 86 1.15 0.92 -9.30
CA THR A 86 1.90 2.17 -9.14
C THR A 86 2.13 2.47 -7.67
N VAL A 87 1.09 2.44 -6.83
CA VAL A 87 1.22 2.69 -5.38
C VAL A 87 2.23 1.73 -4.74
N HIS A 88 2.15 0.44 -5.07
CA HIS A 88 3.05 -0.59 -4.54
C HIS A 88 4.52 -0.36 -4.96
N GLU A 89 4.75 -0.08 -6.24
CA GLU A 89 6.10 0.19 -6.78
C GLU A 89 6.73 1.42 -6.11
N GLN A 90 5.95 2.47 -5.89
CA GLN A 90 6.43 3.70 -5.25
C GLN A 90 6.77 3.49 -3.77
N PHE A 91 5.92 2.75 -3.05
CA PHE A 91 6.22 2.36 -1.68
C PHE A 91 7.52 1.52 -1.59
N ALA A 92 7.69 0.55 -2.50
CA ALA A 92 8.90 -0.27 -2.56
C ALA A 92 10.16 0.58 -2.85
N ALA A 93 10.06 1.55 -3.76
CA ALA A 93 11.14 2.48 -4.06
C ALA A 93 11.51 3.36 -2.84
N GLN A 94 10.52 3.86 -2.10
CA GLN A 94 10.75 4.65 -0.89
C GLN A 94 11.45 3.82 0.20
N MET A 95 11.01 2.58 0.42
CA MET A 95 11.66 1.66 1.36
C MET A 95 13.11 1.32 0.95
N ALA A 96 13.37 1.14 -0.34
CA ALA A 96 14.73 0.94 -0.85
C ALA A 96 15.63 2.15 -0.60
N ARG A 97 15.13 3.38 -0.82
CA ARG A 97 15.85 4.63 -0.51
C ARG A 97 16.19 4.72 0.97
N LEU A 98 15.24 4.42 1.86
CA LEU A 98 15.48 4.39 3.32
C LEU A 98 16.54 3.36 3.72
N GLY A 99 16.50 2.16 3.12
CA GLY A 99 17.50 1.13 3.33
C GLY A 99 18.90 1.56 2.89
N GLN A 100 19.01 2.22 1.73
CA GLN A 100 20.27 2.77 1.24
C GLN A 100 20.78 3.90 2.12
N ALA A 101 19.92 4.84 2.52
CA ALA A 101 20.28 5.93 3.43
C ALA A 101 20.81 5.40 4.77
N ARG A 102 20.17 4.36 5.33
CA ARG A 102 20.67 3.67 6.54
C ARG A 102 22.04 3.04 6.32
N LYS A 103 22.26 2.35 5.20
CA LYS A 103 23.56 1.75 4.85
C LYS A 103 24.66 2.81 4.72
N VAL A 104 24.38 3.92 4.04
CA VAL A 104 25.30 5.04 3.86
C VAL A 104 25.60 5.72 5.21
N SER A 105 24.57 5.99 6.02
CA SER A 105 24.76 6.56 7.37
C SER A 105 25.60 5.65 8.29
N GLY A 106 25.44 4.33 8.19
CA GLY A 106 26.27 3.36 8.91
C GLY A 106 27.72 3.34 8.44
N GLN A 107 27.97 3.56 7.14
CA GLN A 107 29.32 3.71 6.59
C GLN A 107 29.99 5.00 7.08
N TYR A 108 29.26 6.11 7.14
CA TYR A 108 29.79 7.36 7.70
C TYR A 108 29.96 7.30 9.23
N ALA A 109 29.03 6.69 9.98
CA ALA A 109 29.21 6.47 11.42
C ALA A 109 30.43 5.57 11.73
N GLY A 110 30.76 4.61 10.84
CA GLY A 110 31.99 3.83 10.89
C GLY A 110 33.24 4.64 10.52
N ALA A 111 33.15 5.54 9.54
CA ALA A 111 34.26 6.38 9.08
C ALA A 111 34.59 7.55 10.04
N TYR A 112 33.61 8.02 10.82
CA TYR A 112 33.78 9.06 11.84
C TYR A 112 33.94 8.50 13.26
N ARG A 113 34.01 7.16 13.44
CA ARG A 113 34.66 6.58 14.62
C ARG A 113 36.16 6.86 14.51
N GLN A 114 36.56 8.08 14.86
CA GLN A 114 37.93 8.33 15.27
C GLN A 114 38.26 7.40 16.43
N PRO A 115 39.42 6.74 16.45
CA PRO A 115 39.91 6.16 17.68
C PRO A 115 40.13 7.33 18.66
N THR A 116 39.33 7.39 19.71
CA THR A 116 39.55 8.31 20.84
C THR A 116 40.95 8.07 21.39
N SER A 117 41.81 9.07 21.20
CA SER A 117 43.00 9.42 21.98
C SER A 117 43.44 8.43 23.07
N GLY A 118 44.40 7.57 22.76
CA GLY A 118 45.37 7.10 23.74
C GLY A 118 46.51 8.10 23.79
N GLY A 119 46.43 9.07 24.71
CA GLY A 119 47.52 10.02 24.92
C GLY A 119 48.80 9.29 25.33
N SER A 120 49.89 9.50 24.59
CA SER A 120 51.24 9.47 25.14
C SER A 120 52.21 10.05 24.10
N PHE A 121 52.55 11.33 24.25
CA PHE A 121 53.79 11.86 23.69
C PHE A 121 54.93 11.23 24.49
N ILE A 122 55.58 10.20 23.96
CA ILE A 122 56.89 9.77 24.47
C ILE A 122 57.96 10.45 23.62
N ASP A 123 58.52 11.52 24.20
CA ASP A 123 59.85 12.03 23.86
C ASP A 123 60.88 11.04 24.40
N GLN A 124 61.70 10.45 23.52
CA GLN A 124 62.97 9.83 23.91
C GLN A 124 64.11 10.35 23.03
N ARG A 125 64.43 11.61 23.28
CA ARG A 125 65.78 12.14 23.57
C ARG A 125 66.74 11.21 24.32
N LYS A 126 67.48 10.28 23.68
CA LYS A 126 68.90 9.96 24.03
C LYS A 126 69.56 8.96 23.07
#